data_AF-A0A654G9U2-F1
#
_entry.id   AF-A0A654G9U2-F1
#
_cell.length_a   1.000
_cell.length_b   1.000
_cell.length_c   1.000
_cell.angle_alpha   90.00
_cell.angle_beta   90.00
_cell.angle_gamma   90.00
#
_symmetry.space_group_name_H-M   'P 1'
#
loop_
_entity.id
_entity.type
_entity.pdbx_description
1 polymer ?
#
loop_
_entity_poly.entity_id
_entity_poly.type
_entity_poly.pdbx_seq_one_letter_code
_entity_poly.pdbx_strand_id
1 'polypeptide(L)'
;MVWNPYLGQTRWIQPRNNSHKHRPAGRFNHRPAGRFYMGYDSNNNHKILWFSSMYREYEIYDFKSDAWTVIDVNTDQDHIIDNQRVSLKGNVYFIAHDILKEEAFLLSFDFTCERFGPSLPLPFHCCHEDTVLLSTVREEQLAVLFQKSDAYEMGIWITTKIELNIVLWSKFLKVDMTLPNSYWFEDLSFFLVDEKKKVAMVSVLDIETCKNYKTYILGENGYYREVDLRKSKGCLLMCSYVPSLVQIQ
;
A
#
# COMPACT_ATOMS: atom_id res chain seq x y z
N MET A 1 -9.23 -5.31 -15.28
CA MET A 1 -9.25 -6.79 -15.35
C MET A 1 -9.03 -7.33 -13.96
N VAL A 2 -9.83 -8.31 -13.55
CA VAL A 2 -9.65 -9.06 -12.31
C VAL A 2 -9.20 -10.47 -12.69
N TRP A 3 -8.24 -11.02 -11.96
CA TRP A 3 -7.67 -12.33 -12.22
C TRP A 3 -7.68 -13.17 -10.96
N ASN A 4 -8.30 -14.34 -11.02
CA ASN A 4 -8.08 -15.43 -10.06
C ASN A 4 -7.05 -16.38 -10.67
N PRO A 5 -5.76 -16.27 -10.30
CA PRO A 5 -4.72 -17.12 -10.85
C PRO A 5 -4.85 -18.58 -10.42
N TYR A 6 -5.39 -18.83 -9.21
CA TYR A 6 -5.57 -20.19 -8.69
C TYR A 6 -6.58 -20.99 -9.52
N LEU A 7 -7.67 -20.34 -9.93
CA LEU A 7 -8.70 -20.96 -10.80
C LEU A 7 -8.46 -20.69 -12.29
N GLY A 8 -7.43 -19.93 -12.67
CA GLY A 8 -7.17 -19.53 -14.06
C GLY A 8 -8.26 -18.64 -14.67
N GLN A 9 -9.02 -17.89 -13.86
CA GLN A 9 -10.20 -17.13 -14.30
C GLN A 9 -9.90 -15.64 -14.44
N THR A 10 -10.29 -15.03 -15.56
CA THR A 10 -10.19 -13.59 -15.75
C THR A 10 -11.56 -12.99 -16.02
N ARG A 11 -11.89 -11.90 -15.35
CA ARG A 11 -13.12 -11.12 -15.57
C ARG A 11 -12.80 -9.68 -15.94
N TRP A 12 -13.49 -9.16 -16.94
CA TRP A 12 -13.47 -7.75 -17.28
C TRP A 12 -14.63 -7.02 -16.61
N ILE A 13 -14.30 -6.15 -15.67
CA ILE A 13 -15.27 -5.25 -15.04
C ILE A 13 -15.28 -3.96 -15.83
N GLN A 14 -16.45 -3.59 -16.35
CA GLN A 14 -16.62 -2.33 -17.05
C GLN A 14 -16.62 -1.19 -16.04
N PRO A 15 -15.89 -0.10 -16.30
CA PRO A 15 -15.96 1.08 -15.45
C PRO A 15 -17.35 1.72 -15.55
N ARG A 16 -17.88 2.26 -14.44
CA ARG A 16 -19.19 2.92 -14.40
C ARG A 16 -19.29 4.06 -15.41
N ASN A 17 -18.29 4.94 -15.43
CA ASN A 17 -18.26 6.15 -16.24
C ASN A 17 -16.89 6.35 -16.90
N ASN A 18 -16.84 7.25 -17.90
CA ASN A 18 -15.59 7.69 -18.51
C ASN A 18 -14.67 8.46 -17.52
N SER A 19 -15.13 8.81 -16.31
CA SER A 19 -14.28 9.34 -15.22
C SER A 19 -13.23 8.32 -14.75
N HIS A 20 -13.50 7.02 -14.87
CA HIS A 20 -12.51 5.97 -14.61
C HIS A 20 -11.45 5.90 -15.72
N LYS A 21 -11.71 6.55 -16.87
CA LYS A 21 -10.79 6.66 -18.00
C LYS A 21 -10.07 8.00 -17.90
N HIS A 22 -8.81 8.02 -18.32
CA HIS A 22 -7.93 9.18 -18.34
C HIS A 22 -8.67 10.47 -18.77
N ARG A 23 -8.78 11.44 -17.86
CA ARG A 23 -9.12 12.82 -18.26
C ARG A 23 -7.85 13.51 -18.74
N PRO A 24 -7.88 14.29 -19.84
CA PRO A 24 -6.69 14.96 -20.35
C PRO A 24 -6.24 16.04 -19.36
N ALA A 25 -5.26 15.71 -18.52
CA ALA A 25 -4.43 16.72 -17.88
C ALA A 25 -3.43 17.21 -18.95
N GLY A 26 -3.42 18.51 -19.24
CA GLY A 26 -2.51 19.09 -20.24
C GLY A 26 -1.04 18.75 -19.96
N ARG A 27 -0.21 18.75 -21.03
CA ARG A 27 1.28 18.61 -21.16
C ARG A 27 2.12 17.74 -20.19
N PHE A 28 1.60 17.17 -19.12
CA PHE A 28 2.31 16.30 -18.19
C PHE A 28 1.47 15.03 -17.92
N ASN A 29 1.86 13.95 -18.60
CA ASN A 29 1.60 12.53 -18.33
C ASN A 29 0.19 12.04 -17.93
N HIS A 30 -0.29 11.09 -18.74
CA HIS A 30 -1.51 10.28 -18.63
C HIS A 30 -1.61 9.42 -17.34
N ARG A 31 -1.73 10.02 -16.15
CA ARG A 31 -2.07 9.25 -14.94
C ARG A 31 -3.57 8.85 -14.96
N PRO A 32 -3.94 7.64 -14.54
CA PRO A 32 -5.34 7.29 -14.36
C PRO A 32 -5.96 8.21 -13.29
N ALA A 33 -7.19 8.65 -13.54
CA ALA A 33 -7.89 9.60 -12.67
C ALA A 33 -8.22 9.02 -11.28
N GLY A 34 -8.19 7.69 -11.13
CA GLY A 34 -8.40 7.01 -9.86
C GLY A 34 -7.75 5.63 -9.82
N ARG A 35 -7.83 4.97 -8.68
CA ARG A 35 -7.21 3.66 -8.41
C ARG A 35 -8.22 2.67 -7.90
N PHE A 36 -7.92 1.39 -8.12
CA PHE A 36 -8.77 0.27 -7.72
C PHE A 36 -8.10 -0.51 -6.60
N TYR A 37 -8.88 -0.88 -5.58
CA TYR A 37 -8.46 -1.65 -4.43
C TYR A 37 -9.45 -2.77 -4.16
N MET A 38 -8.97 -3.96 -3.82
CA MET A 38 -9.80 -5.14 -3.66
C MET A 38 -9.88 -5.56 -2.20
N GLY A 39 -11.07 -5.97 -1.79
CA GLY A 39 -11.36 -6.52 -0.47
C GLY A 39 -12.64 -7.34 -0.50
N TYR A 40 -13.14 -7.72 0.67
CA TYR A 40 -14.36 -8.50 0.81
C TYR A 40 -15.11 -8.15 2.08
N ASP A 41 -16.43 -8.30 2.06
CA ASP A 41 -17.28 -8.11 3.24
C ASP A 41 -17.35 -9.38 4.11
N SER A 42 -18.07 -9.28 5.22
CA SER A 42 -18.27 -10.39 6.19
C SER A 42 -18.90 -11.66 5.60
N ASN A 43 -19.51 -11.59 4.42
CA ASN A 43 -20.07 -12.75 3.70
C ASN A 43 -19.09 -13.33 2.66
N ASN A 44 -17.83 -12.90 2.67
CA ASN A 44 -16.81 -13.20 1.64
C ASN A 44 -17.22 -12.74 0.24
N ASN A 45 -18.12 -11.76 0.13
CA ASN A 45 -18.44 -11.14 -1.15
C ASN A 45 -17.31 -10.18 -1.51
N HIS A 46 -16.67 -10.43 -2.65
CA HIS A 46 -15.60 -9.58 -3.15
C HIS A 46 -16.16 -8.23 -3.56
N LYS A 47 -15.36 -7.19 -3.37
CA LYS A 47 -15.68 -5.81 -3.75
C LYS A 47 -14.43 -5.10 -4.26
N ILE A 48 -14.64 -4.08 -5.09
CA ILE A 48 -13.57 -3.21 -5.57
C ILE A 48 -13.90 -1.77 -5.20
N LEU A 49 -13.07 -1.17 -4.36
CA LEU A 49 -13.09 0.26 -4.14
C LEU A 49 -12.36 0.93 -5.30
N TRP A 50 -13.02 1.83 -5.99
CA TRP A 50 -12.40 2.84 -6.84
C TRP A 50 -12.35 4.17 -6.10
N PHE A 51 -11.21 4.85 -6.21
CA PHE A 51 -10.97 6.12 -5.52
C PHE A 51 -10.21 7.10 -6.39
N SER A 52 -10.67 8.36 -6.44
CA SER A 52 -9.93 9.49 -6.99
C SER A 52 -9.58 10.50 -5.90
N SER A 53 -8.28 10.61 -5.58
CA SER A 53 -7.80 11.65 -4.65
C SER A 53 -8.05 13.07 -5.17
N MET A 54 -7.94 13.27 -6.49
CA MET A 54 -8.12 14.61 -7.08
C MET A 54 -9.57 15.10 -7.02
N TYR A 55 -10.54 14.19 -7.16
CA TYR A 55 -11.96 14.56 -7.18
C TYR A 55 -12.71 14.20 -5.89
N ARG A 56 -12.03 13.52 -4.95
CA ARG A 56 -12.63 12.95 -3.72
C ARG A 56 -13.87 12.10 -4.03
N GLU A 57 -13.80 11.36 -5.13
CA GLU A 57 -14.85 10.46 -5.56
C GLU A 57 -14.51 9.04 -5.15
N TYR A 58 -15.50 8.33 -4.63
CA TYR A 58 -15.39 6.96 -4.18
C TYR A 58 -16.53 6.14 -4.76
N GLU A 59 -16.18 5.02 -5.38
CA GLU A 59 -17.16 4.06 -5.90
C GLU A 59 -16.80 2.66 -5.43
N ILE A 60 -17.81 1.82 -5.22
CA ILE A 60 -17.62 0.41 -4.93
C ILE A 60 -18.28 -0.40 -6.03
N TYR A 61 -17.53 -1.34 -6.59
CA TYR A 61 -18.08 -2.42 -7.36
C TYR A 61 -18.35 -3.61 -6.45
N ASP A 62 -19.57 -4.14 -6.50
CA ASP A 62 -19.98 -5.33 -5.77
C ASP A 62 -20.15 -6.49 -6.76
N PHE A 63 -19.41 -7.59 -6.54
CA PHE A 63 -19.43 -8.74 -7.43
C PHE A 63 -20.74 -9.52 -7.39
N LYS A 64 -21.47 -9.50 -6.26
CA LYS A 64 -22.75 -10.18 -6.10
C LYS A 64 -23.86 -9.48 -6.85
N SER A 65 -23.86 -8.14 -6.87
CA SER A 65 -24.85 -7.35 -7.61
C SER A 65 -24.41 -7.03 -9.05
N ASP A 66 -23.14 -7.24 -9.39
CA ASP A 66 -22.53 -6.86 -10.66
C ASP A 66 -22.71 -5.37 -10.99
N ALA A 67 -22.61 -4.52 -9.97
CA ALA A 67 -22.92 -3.10 -10.09
C ALA A 67 -21.91 -2.21 -9.36
N TRP A 68 -21.77 -0.99 -9.89
CA TRP A 68 -21.05 0.11 -9.25
C TRP A 68 -22.01 0.98 -8.46
N THR A 69 -21.64 1.32 -7.23
CA THR A 69 -22.35 2.25 -6.35
C THR A 69 -21.41 3.40 -5.98
N VAL A 70 -21.90 4.64 -6.04
CA VAL A 70 -21.15 5.79 -5.48
C VAL A 70 -21.37 5.77 -3.99
N ILE A 71 -20.29 5.86 -3.23
CA ILE A 71 -20.36 5.98 -1.78
C ILE A 71 -20.05 7.41 -1.41
N ASP A 72 -20.87 7.98 -0.54
CA ASP A 72 -20.58 9.28 0.06
C ASP A 72 -19.70 9.04 1.28
N VAL A 73 -18.42 9.34 1.13
CA VAL A 73 -17.48 9.24 2.23
C VAL A 73 -17.37 10.61 2.86
N ASN A 74 -18.02 10.75 4.01
CA ASN A 74 -17.86 11.92 4.85
C ASN A 74 -16.47 11.85 5.53
N THR A 75 -15.41 12.13 4.77
CA THR A 75 -14.10 12.39 5.35
C THR A 75 -14.15 13.80 5.93
N ASP A 76 -14.52 13.93 7.20
CA ASP A 76 -14.53 15.21 7.93
C ASP A 76 -13.14 15.88 8.00
N GLN A 77 -12.09 15.23 7.48
CA GLN A 77 -10.71 15.68 7.48
C GLN A 77 -10.18 15.83 6.05
N ASP A 78 -9.55 16.97 5.78
CA ASP A 78 -8.76 17.23 4.58
C ASP A 78 -7.44 16.44 4.63
N HIS A 79 -7.47 15.22 4.11
CA HIS A 79 -6.30 14.37 4.02
C HIS A 79 -6.02 13.88 2.60
N ILE A 80 -4.76 13.61 2.32
CA ILE A 80 -4.29 13.02 1.06
C ILE A 80 -3.95 11.55 1.33
N ILE A 81 -4.54 10.65 0.56
CA ILE A 81 -4.23 9.22 0.61
C ILE A 81 -3.04 8.95 -0.33
N ASP A 82 -1.97 8.41 0.23
CA ASP A 82 -0.78 8.04 -0.52
C ASP A 82 -1.02 6.79 -1.40
N ASN A 83 -0.10 6.56 -2.32
CA ASN A 83 -0.04 5.41 -3.20
C ASN A 83 0.27 4.12 -2.46
N GLN A 84 0.83 4.19 -1.24
CA GLN A 84 1.13 3.01 -0.44
C GLN A 84 -0.14 2.43 0.20
N ARG A 85 -0.37 1.15 -0.10
CA ARG A 85 -1.54 0.42 0.37
C ARG A 85 -1.29 -1.07 0.45
N VAL A 86 -2.00 -1.74 1.36
CA VAL A 86 -2.03 -3.20 1.44
C VAL A 86 -3.41 -3.70 1.79
N SER A 87 -3.74 -4.90 1.32
CA SER A 87 -4.95 -5.60 1.74
C SER A 87 -4.61 -6.54 2.90
N LEU A 88 -5.38 -6.51 3.98
CA LEU A 88 -5.24 -7.40 5.13
C LEU A 88 -6.62 -7.79 5.64
N LYS A 89 -6.88 -9.11 5.75
CA LYS A 89 -8.14 -9.68 6.27
C LYS A 89 -9.41 -9.07 5.65
N GLY A 90 -9.37 -8.83 4.34
CA GLY A 90 -10.50 -8.31 3.57
C GLY A 90 -10.66 -6.80 3.52
N ASN A 91 -9.89 -6.07 4.33
CA ASN A 91 -9.85 -4.62 4.33
C ASN A 91 -8.60 -4.10 3.63
N VAL A 92 -8.63 -2.83 3.23
CA VAL A 92 -7.46 -2.15 2.65
C VAL A 92 -6.98 -1.07 3.61
N TYR A 93 -5.68 -1.01 3.78
CA TYR A 93 -4.98 -0.05 4.64
C TYR A 93 -4.12 0.86 3.79
N PHE A 94 -4.10 2.14 4.14
CA PHE A 94 -3.41 3.21 3.42
C PHE A 94 -2.58 4.05 4.38
N ILE A 95 -1.51 4.65 3.86
CA ILE A 95 -0.92 5.83 4.48
C ILE A 95 -1.70 7.06 4.01
N ALA A 96 -2.08 7.92 4.94
CA ALA A 96 -2.75 9.18 4.67
C ALA A 96 -2.06 10.31 5.44
N HIS A 97 -2.11 11.52 4.90
CA HIS A 97 -1.52 12.72 5.49
C HIS A 97 -2.58 13.76 5.78
N ASP A 98 -2.66 14.23 7.03
CA ASP A 98 -3.46 15.39 7.41
C ASP A 98 -2.75 16.65 6.89
N ILE A 99 -3.40 17.40 5.99
CA ILE A 99 -2.80 18.57 5.36
C ILE A 99 -2.56 19.68 6.39
N LEU A 100 -3.40 19.80 7.40
CA LEU A 100 -3.35 20.89 8.38
C LEU A 100 -2.38 20.61 9.51
N LYS A 101 -2.24 19.33 9.90
CA LYS A 101 -1.35 18.92 10.99
C LYS A 101 0.04 18.50 10.51
N GLU A 102 0.21 18.31 9.20
CA GLU A 102 1.44 17.78 8.60
C GLU A 102 1.83 16.40 9.17
N GLU A 103 0.85 15.61 9.62
CA GLU A 103 1.06 14.29 10.22
C GLU A 103 0.54 13.16 9.34
N ALA A 104 1.34 12.11 9.21
CA ALA A 104 0.91 10.86 8.59
C ALA A 104 0.19 9.94 9.59
N PHE A 105 -0.82 9.22 9.11
CA PHE A 105 -1.55 8.21 9.87
C PHE A 105 -1.93 7.03 8.98
N LEU A 106 -2.31 5.93 9.62
CA LEU A 106 -2.84 4.75 8.93
C LEU A 106 -4.36 4.88 8.81
N LEU A 107 -4.89 4.73 7.61
CA LEU A 107 -6.32 4.75 7.34
C LEU A 107 -6.77 3.37 6.84
N SER A 108 -7.93 2.89 7.28
CA SER A 108 -8.51 1.64 6.80
C SER A 108 -9.79 1.90 6.03
N PHE A 109 -10.06 1.08 5.02
CA PHE A 109 -11.36 0.99 4.38
C PHE A 109 -11.99 -0.36 4.68
N ASP A 110 -13.13 -0.32 5.37
CA ASP A 110 -13.91 -1.49 5.75
C ASP A 110 -14.94 -1.81 4.64
N PHE A 111 -14.76 -2.92 3.94
CA PHE A 111 -15.67 -3.37 2.88
C PHE A 111 -17.01 -3.91 3.40
N THR A 112 -17.08 -4.25 4.69
CA THR A 112 -18.33 -4.67 5.34
C THR A 112 -19.23 -3.47 5.58
N CYS A 113 -18.67 -2.38 6.09
CA CYS A 113 -19.41 -1.14 6.36
C CYS A 113 -19.39 -0.14 5.21
N GLU A 114 -18.57 -0.40 4.17
CA GLU A 114 -18.36 0.46 3.00
C GLU A 114 -17.90 1.89 3.36
N ARG A 115 -17.05 2.00 4.38
CA ARG A 115 -16.61 3.27 4.96
C ARG A 115 -15.15 3.22 5.39
N PHE A 116 -14.53 4.40 5.48
CA PHE A 116 -13.24 4.51 6.13
C PHE A 116 -13.37 4.44 7.65
N GLY A 117 -12.44 3.74 8.28
CA GLY A 117 -12.26 3.74 9.73
C GLY A 117 -11.63 5.04 10.24
N PRO A 118 -11.46 5.18 11.56
CA PRO A 118 -10.78 6.32 12.14
C PRO A 118 -9.28 6.33 11.77
N SER A 119 -8.66 7.50 11.92
CA SER A 119 -7.20 7.65 11.80
C SER A 119 -6.49 6.82 12.89
N LEU A 120 -5.67 5.87 12.46
CA LEU A 120 -4.89 5.00 13.33
C LEU A 120 -3.45 5.53 13.44
N PRO A 121 -2.87 5.62 14.65
CA PRO A 121 -1.54 6.19 14.83
C PRO A 121 -0.45 5.30 14.22
N LEU A 122 0.54 5.94 13.59
CA LEU A 122 1.80 5.31 13.23
C LEU A 122 2.73 5.25 14.45
N PRO A 123 3.72 4.33 14.48
CA PRO A 123 4.64 4.20 15.60
C PRO A 123 5.75 5.27 15.64
N PHE A 124 5.65 6.28 14.78
CA PHE A 124 6.58 7.37 14.59
C PHE A 124 5.84 8.60 14.06
N HIS A 125 6.46 9.77 14.21
CA HIS A 125 6.03 10.99 13.53
C HIS A 125 6.69 11.05 12.16
N CYS A 126 5.96 11.48 11.15
CA CYS A 126 6.37 11.46 9.75
C CYS A 126 5.88 12.74 9.06
N CYS A 127 6.82 13.45 8.44
CA CYS A 127 6.55 14.62 7.62
C CYS A 127 6.46 14.22 6.14
N HIS A 128 6.09 15.15 5.26
CA HIS A 128 5.92 14.90 3.82
C HIS A 128 7.23 14.48 3.11
N GLU A 129 8.39 14.86 3.62
CA GLU A 129 9.69 14.52 3.03
C GLU A 129 10.17 13.10 3.40
N ASP A 130 9.58 12.52 4.45
CA ASP A 130 9.95 11.20 4.92
C ASP A 130 9.34 10.09 4.06
N THR A 131 10.02 8.94 4.02
CA THR A 131 9.54 7.78 3.26
C THR A 131 8.85 6.80 4.18
N VAL A 132 7.59 6.47 3.86
CA VAL A 132 6.82 5.43 4.54
C VAL A 132 6.39 4.37 3.53
N LEU A 133 6.66 3.10 3.82
CA LEU A 133 6.13 1.98 3.05
C LEU A 133 5.26 1.10 3.93
N LEU A 134 4.22 0.52 3.32
CA LEU A 134 3.31 -0.41 3.96
C LEU A 134 3.47 -1.81 3.36
N SER A 135 3.46 -2.84 4.21
CA SER A 135 3.54 -4.25 3.80
C SER A 135 2.71 -5.13 4.73
N THR A 136 2.56 -6.40 4.37
CA THR A 136 1.90 -7.41 5.20
C THR A 136 2.88 -8.50 5.58
N VAL A 137 2.75 -9.01 6.81
CA VAL A 137 3.55 -10.13 7.30
C VAL A 137 2.65 -11.33 7.47
N ARG A 138 2.95 -12.40 6.72
CA ARG A 138 2.20 -13.67 6.71
C ARG A 138 0.69 -13.52 6.47
N GLU A 139 0.26 -12.42 5.84
CA GLU A 139 -1.16 -12.07 5.66
C GLU A 139 -1.97 -11.92 6.97
N GLU A 140 -1.28 -11.77 8.11
CA GLU A 140 -1.91 -11.68 9.44
C GLU A 140 -1.68 -10.34 10.13
N GLN A 141 -0.55 -9.69 9.84
CA GLN A 141 -0.08 -8.45 10.46
C GLN A 141 0.27 -7.40 9.41
N LEU A 142 0.24 -6.12 9.79
CA LEU A 142 0.82 -5.05 9.00
C LEU A 142 2.27 -4.85 9.41
N ALA A 143 3.10 -4.49 8.44
CA ALA A 143 4.42 -3.93 8.67
C ALA A 143 4.49 -2.53 8.07
N VAL A 144 5.22 -1.65 8.73
CA VAL A 144 5.54 -0.33 8.23
C VAL A 144 7.05 -0.12 8.27
N LEU A 145 7.60 0.34 7.16
CA LEU A 145 8.98 0.81 7.06
C LEU A 145 8.94 2.34 7.04
N PHE A 146 9.76 2.96 7.88
CA PHE A 146 9.95 4.39 7.90
C PHE A 146 11.42 4.72 7.76
N GLN A 147 11.72 5.66 6.87
CA GLN A 147 13.03 6.23 6.65
C GLN A 147 12.89 7.73 6.73
N LYS A 148 13.58 8.32 7.70
CA LYS A 148 13.58 9.77 7.91
C LYS A 148 14.45 10.43 6.84
N SER A 149 14.02 11.56 6.31
CA SER A 149 14.70 12.29 5.24
C SER A 149 15.99 12.99 5.70
N ASP A 150 15.99 13.56 6.90
CA ASP A 150 17.09 14.34 7.48
C ASP A 150 18.04 13.53 8.39
N ALA A 151 17.75 12.25 8.59
CA ALA A 151 18.52 11.37 9.46
C ALA A 151 18.78 10.01 8.80
N TYR A 152 19.96 9.47 9.04
CA TYR A 152 20.36 8.11 8.62
C TYR A 152 19.66 7.00 9.45
N GLU A 153 18.42 7.22 9.87
CA GLU A 153 17.63 6.26 10.63
C GLU A 153 16.54 5.65 9.75
N MET A 154 16.60 4.33 9.62
CA MET A 154 15.51 3.52 9.10
C MET A 154 15.01 2.58 10.20
N GLY A 155 13.70 2.41 10.28
CA GLY A 155 13.07 1.45 11.16
C GLY A 155 11.97 0.67 10.46
N ILE A 156 11.74 -0.53 10.96
CA ILE A 156 10.62 -1.38 10.57
C ILE A 156 9.85 -1.75 11.83
N TRP A 157 8.54 -1.60 11.77
CA TRP A 157 7.61 -1.99 12.83
C TRP A 157 6.60 -2.98 12.30
N ILE A 158 6.18 -3.91 13.16
CA ILE A 158 5.14 -4.89 12.87
C ILE A 158 4.03 -4.74 13.90
N THR A 159 2.79 -4.86 13.47
CA THR A 159 1.65 -4.81 14.38
C THR A 159 1.64 -6.00 15.32
N THR A 160 1.55 -5.75 16.62
CA THR A 160 1.20 -6.78 17.62
C THR A 160 -0.30 -6.95 17.75
N LYS A 161 -1.06 -5.90 17.42
CA LYS A 161 -2.52 -5.90 17.36
C LYS A 161 -3.00 -4.97 16.25
N ILE A 162 -3.97 -5.43 15.47
CA ILE A 162 -4.68 -4.60 14.47
C ILE A 162 -6.16 -4.98 14.48
N GLU A 163 -7.00 -3.98 14.74
CA GLU A 163 -8.46 -3.99 14.67
C GLU A 163 -8.91 -2.70 13.96
N LEU A 164 -10.20 -2.54 13.67
CA LEU A 164 -10.71 -1.38 12.92
C LEU A 164 -10.33 -0.03 13.55
N ASN A 165 -10.28 0.04 14.87
CA ASN A 165 -10.08 1.30 15.62
C ASN A 165 -8.81 1.30 16.47
N ILE A 166 -8.04 0.21 16.47
CA ILE A 166 -6.88 0.04 17.35
C ILE A 166 -5.74 -0.58 16.56
N VAL A 167 -4.57 0.04 16.65
CA VAL A 167 -3.31 -0.53 16.17
C VAL A 167 -2.26 -0.42 17.27
N LEU A 168 -1.55 -1.52 17.50
CA LEU A 168 -0.38 -1.56 18.37
C LEU A 168 0.80 -2.06 17.56
N TRP A 169 1.93 -1.40 17.72
CA TRP A 169 3.15 -1.65 16.97
C TRP A 169 4.25 -2.16 17.90
N SER A 170 5.11 -3.01 17.35
CA SER A 170 6.39 -3.38 17.96
C SER A 170 7.50 -3.06 16.98
N LYS A 171 8.60 -2.52 17.48
CA LYS A 171 9.78 -2.29 16.65
C LYS A 171 10.39 -3.65 16.30
N PHE A 172 10.48 -3.93 15.01
CA PHE A 172 11.02 -5.18 14.49
C PHE A 172 12.49 -5.03 14.15
N LEU A 173 12.84 -3.96 13.43
CA LEU A 173 14.22 -3.71 13.00
C LEU A 173 14.57 -2.23 13.14
N LYS A 174 15.79 -1.95 13.60
CA LYS A 174 16.43 -0.64 13.44
C LYS A 174 17.65 -0.83 12.54
N VAL A 175 17.74 -0.04 11.48
CA VAL A 175 18.85 -0.07 10.54
C VAL A 175 19.56 1.28 10.64
N ASP A 176 20.85 1.21 10.95
CA ASP A 176 21.73 2.36 10.96
C ASP A 176 22.30 2.55 9.55
N MET A 177 21.94 3.66 8.91
CA MET A 177 22.31 3.98 7.53
C MET A 177 23.53 4.93 7.48
N THR A 178 24.32 5.03 8.56
CA THR A 178 25.57 5.84 8.60
C THR A 178 26.75 5.19 7.86
N LEU A 179 26.56 4.04 7.22
CA LEU A 179 27.62 3.34 6.51
C LEU A 179 28.06 4.13 5.26
N PRO A 180 29.35 4.15 4.90
CA PRO A 180 29.88 5.05 3.85
C PRO A 180 29.31 4.82 2.45
N ASN A 181 28.57 3.72 2.25
CA ASN A 181 27.95 3.31 0.99
C ASN A 181 26.46 2.92 1.16
N SER A 182 25.81 3.26 2.28
CA SER A 182 24.36 3.08 2.39
C SER A 182 23.69 4.17 1.57
N TYR A 183 23.43 3.84 0.32
CA TYR A 183 22.56 4.61 -0.56
C TYR A 183 21.29 4.94 0.23
N TRP A 184 21.04 6.23 0.40
CA TRP A 184 19.69 6.72 0.64
C TRP A 184 18.81 6.03 -0.38
N PHE A 185 17.86 5.22 0.10
CA PHE A 185 16.94 4.56 -0.81
C PHE A 185 15.91 5.58 -1.29
N GLU A 186 16.37 6.49 -2.14
CA GLU A 186 15.49 7.29 -2.97
C GLU A 186 14.62 6.33 -3.79
N ASP A 187 13.31 6.57 -3.79
CA ASP A 187 12.33 5.74 -4.50
C ASP A 187 12.26 4.27 -4.05
N LEU A 188 12.17 4.05 -2.74
CA LEU A 188 11.72 2.79 -2.15
C LEU A 188 10.38 2.33 -2.77
N SER A 189 10.37 1.10 -3.29
CA SER A 189 9.21 0.57 -4.04
C SER A 189 8.29 -0.29 -3.18
N PHE A 190 8.84 -1.37 -2.60
CA PHE A 190 8.15 -2.26 -1.68
C PHE A 190 9.15 -2.94 -0.75
N PHE A 191 8.64 -3.55 0.31
CA PHE A 191 9.44 -4.39 1.19
C PHE A 191 8.66 -5.62 1.67
N LEU A 192 9.40 -6.66 2.04
CA LEU A 192 8.88 -7.90 2.63
C LEU A 192 9.64 -8.19 3.92
N VAL A 193 8.99 -8.88 4.85
CA VAL A 193 9.57 -9.21 6.15
C VAL A 193 9.54 -10.72 6.38
N ASP A 194 10.65 -11.27 6.85
CA ASP A 194 10.74 -12.62 7.41
C ASP A 194 11.02 -12.53 8.92
N GLU A 195 9.96 -12.68 9.71
CA GLU A 195 10.07 -12.62 11.17
C GLU A 195 10.94 -13.73 11.76
N LYS A 196 10.93 -14.93 11.16
CA LYS A 196 11.68 -16.08 11.70
C LYS A 196 13.18 -15.85 11.56
N LYS A 197 13.57 -15.27 10.42
CA LYS A 197 14.97 -14.92 10.16
C LYS A 197 15.36 -13.55 10.67
N LYS A 198 14.40 -12.76 11.16
CA LYS A 198 14.57 -11.35 11.57
C LYS A 198 15.24 -10.49 10.50
N VAL A 199 14.77 -10.62 9.25
CA VAL A 199 15.29 -9.84 8.13
C VAL A 199 14.15 -9.19 7.36
N ALA A 200 14.46 -8.10 6.67
CA ALA A 200 13.57 -7.47 5.71
C ALA A 200 14.25 -7.42 4.34
N MET A 201 13.48 -7.63 3.29
CA MET A 201 13.92 -7.45 1.91
C MET A 201 13.30 -6.15 1.39
N VAL A 202 14.12 -5.20 0.95
CA VAL A 202 13.67 -3.92 0.38
C VAL A 202 14.05 -3.84 -1.08
N SER A 203 13.15 -3.29 -1.89
CA SER A 203 13.37 -3.06 -3.32
C SER A 203 13.38 -1.57 -3.63
N VAL A 204 14.38 -1.13 -4.37
CA VAL A 204 14.71 0.28 -4.58
C VAL A 204 14.89 0.53 -6.05
N LEU A 205 14.33 1.62 -6.57
CA LEU A 205 14.54 2.01 -7.95
C LEU A 205 16.01 2.42 -8.15
N ASP A 206 16.67 1.83 -9.14
CA ASP A 206 18.03 2.20 -9.50
C ASP A 206 18.01 3.49 -10.33
N ILE A 207 18.28 4.62 -9.68
CA ILE A 207 18.19 5.97 -10.27
C ILE A 207 19.07 6.11 -11.52
N GLU A 208 20.26 5.51 -11.51
CA GLU A 208 21.20 5.57 -12.64
C GLU A 208 20.60 4.99 -13.92
N THR A 209 19.76 3.95 -13.79
CA THR A 209 19.16 3.28 -14.95
C THR A 209 17.68 3.63 -15.15
N CYS A 210 17.01 4.21 -14.15
CA CYS A 210 15.57 4.55 -14.09
C CYS A 210 14.62 3.40 -14.53
N LYS A 211 15.14 2.17 -14.63
CA LYS A 211 14.46 1.03 -15.25
C LYS A 211 14.73 -0.28 -14.54
N ASN A 212 15.72 -0.34 -13.65
CA ASN A 212 16.02 -1.52 -12.87
C ASN A 212 15.66 -1.27 -11.41
N TYR A 213 15.36 -2.35 -10.70
CA TYR A 213 15.22 -2.33 -9.25
C TYR A 213 16.39 -3.10 -8.65
N LYS A 214 17.03 -2.54 -7.63
CA LYS A 214 17.98 -3.23 -6.78
C LYS A 214 17.26 -3.75 -5.55
N THR A 215 17.67 -4.91 -5.06
CA THR A 215 17.06 -5.53 -3.89
C THR A 215 18.11 -5.74 -2.82
N TYR A 216 17.76 -5.37 -1.58
CA TYR A 216 18.63 -5.49 -0.42
C TYR A 216 17.95 -6.32 0.65
N ILE A 217 18.72 -7.16 1.32
CA ILE A 217 18.33 -7.81 2.57
C ILE A 217 18.93 -7.01 3.71
N LEU A 218 18.08 -6.55 4.62
CA LEU A 218 18.40 -5.82 5.84
C LEU A 218 18.21 -6.77 7.04
N GLY A 219 19.09 -6.68 8.02
CA GLY A 219 19.03 -7.49 9.25
C GLY A 219 19.55 -6.70 10.46
N GLU A 220 19.58 -7.37 11.62
CA GLU A 220 20.01 -6.75 12.87
C GLU A 220 21.47 -6.28 12.80
N ASN A 221 21.83 -5.30 13.63
CA ASN A 221 23.19 -4.75 13.75
C ASN A 221 23.76 -4.15 12.45
N GLY A 222 22.90 -3.56 11.62
CA GLY A 222 23.31 -2.94 10.35
C GLY A 222 23.71 -3.95 9.28
N TYR A 223 23.34 -5.23 9.43
CA TYR A 223 23.53 -6.21 8.36
C TYR A 223 22.76 -5.76 7.12
N TYR A 224 23.47 -5.62 6.00
CA TYR A 224 22.86 -5.36 4.71
C TYR A 224 23.58 -6.15 3.62
N ARG A 225 22.82 -6.65 2.64
CA ARG A 225 23.35 -7.39 1.50
C ARG A 225 22.53 -7.11 0.26
N GLU A 226 23.17 -6.71 -0.83
CA GLU A 226 22.55 -6.65 -2.15
C GLU A 226 22.34 -8.06 -2.71
N VAL A 227 21.17 -8.26 -3.32
CA VAL A 227 20.77 -9.52 -3.94
C VAL A 227 20.31 -9.24 -5.37
N ASP A 228 20.93 -9.93 -6.33
CA ASP A 228 20.51 -9.89 -7.72
C ASP A 228 19.29 -10.80 -7.94
N LEU A 229 18.11 -10.19 -7.87
CA LEU A 229 16.86 -10.80 -8.35
C LEU A 229 16.78 -10.61 -9.88
N ARG A 230 17.63 -11.30 -10.64
CA ARG A 230 17.69 -11.36 -12.12
C ARG A 230 16.66 -10.46 -12.83
N LYS A 231 17.13 -9.34 -13.41
CA LYS A 231 16.36 -8.33 -14.17
C LYS A 231 14.89 -8.71 -14.49
N SER A 232 13.95 -8.29 -13.65
CA SER A 232 12.54 -8.22 -14.07
C SER A 232 12.38 -7.01 -15.00
N LYS A 233 11.94 -7.24 -16.25
CA LYS A 233 11.65 -6.15 -17.21
C LYS A 233 10.38 -5.35 -16.87
N GLY A 234 9.84 -5.51 -15.67
CA GLY A 234 8.61 -4.88 -15.24
C GLY A 234 8.70 -4.46 -13.79
N CYS A 235 8.10 -3.32 -13.50
CA CYS A 235 7.72 -2.91 -12.16
C CYS A 235 7.06 -4.10 -11.47
N LEU A 236 7.53 -4.47 -10.28
CA LEU A 236 6.81 -5.36 -9.38
C LEU A 236 5.56 -4.60 -8.94
N LEU A 237 4.58 -4.54 -9.85
CA LEU A 237 3.29 -3.95 -9.62
C LEU A 237 2.67 -4.72 -8.47
N MET A 238 2.60 -4.08 -7.29
CA MET A 238 1.68 -4.48 -6.24
C MET A 238 0.26 -4.44 -6.83
N CYS A 239 -0.17 -5.56 -7.39
CA CYS A 239 -1.57 -5.82 -7.63
C CYS A 239 -2.23 -5.90 -6.26
N SER A 240 -3.37 -5.23 -6.09
CA SER A 240 -4.23 -5.52 -4.95
C SER A 240 -4.61 -7.00 -5.04
N TYR A 241 -4.22 -7.76 -4.03
CA TYR A 241 -4.43 -9.20 -3.94
C TYR A 241 -5.24 -9.50 -2.70
N VAL A 242 -6.14 -10.47 -2.85
CA VAL A 242 -6.99 -10.99 -1.79
C VAL A 242 -6.95 -12.51 -1.92
N PRO A 243 -6.49 -13.25 -0.90
CA PRO A 243 -6.54 -14.71 -0.91
C PRO A 243 -7.99 -15.18 -1.03
N SER A 244 -8.30 -15.94 -2.08
CA SER A 244 -9.67 -16.39 -2.33
C SER A 244 -9.73 -17.61 -3.26
N LEU A 245 -10.60 -18.57 -2.89
CA LEU A 245 -11.03 -19.67 -3.76
C LEU A 245 -12.37 -19.37 -4.45
N VAL A 246 -12.90 -18.16 -4.29
CA VAL A 246 -14.19 -17.78 -4.87
C VAL A 246 -14.07 -17.68 -6.38
N GLN A 247 -15.08 -18.24 -7.07
CA GLN A 247 -15.19 -18.16 -8.50
C GLN A 247 -15.46 -16.71 -8.91
N ILE A 248 -14.65 -16.18 -9.83
CA ILE A 248 -14.88 -14.87 -10.41
C ILE A 248 -15.64 -15.11 -11.72
N GLN A 249 -16.96 -15.34 -11.60
CA GLN A 249 -17.86 -15.54 -12.74
C GLN A 249 -17.94 -14.28 -13.59
#